data_AF-A0A482W739-F1
#
_entry.id   AF-A0A482W739-F1
#
_cell.length_a   1.000
_cell.length_b   1.000
_cell.length_c   1.000
_cell.angle_alpha   90.00
_cell.angle_beta   90.00
_cell.angle_gamma   90.00
#
_symmetry.space_group_name_H-M   'P 1'
#
loop_
_entity.id
_entity.type
_entity.pdbx_description
1 polymer ?
#
loop_
_entity_poly.entity_id
_entity_poly.type
_entity_poly.pdbx_seq_one_letter_code
_entity_poly.pdbx_strand_id
1 'polypeptide(L)'
;KATKAAQETVPRGKPKSGRFWKNEKKKFSSIVKTRGIKTSFEKKQALREELKRTKEASRAIIAAKEEEKELKKQRRRDNLKRQEENRKKSEVVQVITNTSKIKKMKKKQLRYIEKRDIVNV
;
A
#
# COMPACT_ATOMS: atom_id res chain seq x y z
N LYS A 1 21.58 23.69 -50.64
CA LYS A 1 20.50 22.84 -50.06
C LYS A 1 20.08 21.86 -51.14
N ALA A 2 20.43 20.58 -51.03
CA ALA A 2 20.03 19.60 -52.05
C ALA A 2 18.51 19.40 -51.99
N THR A 3 17.82 19.73 -53.09
CA THR A 3 16.40 19.46 -53.29
C THR A 3 16.22 17.95 -53.41
N LYS A 4 15.48 17.36 -52.47
CA LYS A 4 15.18 15.92 -52.49
C LYS A 4 14.27 15.67 -53.70
N ALA A 5 14.79 15.01 -54.73
CA ALA A 5 14.01 14.60 -55.90
C ALA A 5 12.74 13.88 -55.42
N ALA A 6 11.58 14.31 -55.93
CA ALA A 6 10.31 13.68 -55.66
C ALA A 6 10.37 12.24 -56.19
N GLN A 7 10.51 11.27 -55.28
CA GLN A 7 10.42 9.87 -55.65
C GLN A 7 8.99 9.60 -56.13
N GLU A 8 8.84 9.19 -57.38
CA GLU A 8 7.57 8.69 -57.90
C GLU A 8 7.12 7.50 -57.06
N THR A 9 6.12 7.71 -56.20
CA THR A 9 5.53 6.64 -55.42
C THR A 9 4.59 5.86 -56.33
N VAL A 10 5.09 4.79 -56.94
CA VAL A 10 4.25 3.87 -57.72
C VAL A 10 3.10 3.39 -56.81
N PRO A 11 1.82 3.67 -57.15
CA PRO A 11 0.70 3.28 -56.32
C PRO A 11 0.60 1.76 -56.27
N ARG A 12 0.56 1.20 -55.06
CA ARG A 12 0.44 -0.25 -54.87
C ARG A 12 -1.02 -0.70 -54.91
N GLY A 13 -1.23 -1.90 -55.45
CA GLY A 13 -2.54 -2.56 -55.48
C GLY A 13 -2.99 -3.08 -54.10
N LYS A 14 -4.21 -3.63 -54.07
CA LYS A 14 -4.82 -4.23 -52.87
C LYS A 14 -3.95 -5.40 -52.34
N PRO A 15 -3.84 -5.59 -51.02
CA PRO A 15 -3.10 -6.71 -50.46
C PRO A 15 -3.72 -8.03 -50.92
N LYS A 16 -2.89 -9.04 -51.24
CA LYS A 16 -3.34 -10.35 -51.75
C LYS A 16 -4.44 -11.00 -50.89
N SER A 17 -4.43 -10.76 -49.58
CA SER A 17 -5.44 -11.29 -48.65
C SER A 17 -6.72 -10.43 -48.50
N GLY A 18 -6.85 -9.31 -49.20
CA GLY A 18 -8.02 -8.41 -49.17
C GLY A 18 -8.26 -7.63 -47.85
N ARG A 19 -7.61 -8.02 -46.75
CA ARG A 19 -7.80 -7.41 -45.42
C ARG A 19 -7.21 -5.99 -45.35
N PHE A 20 -8.06 -4.99 -45.08
CA PHE A 20 -7.68 -3.58 -45.03
C PHE A 20 -6.70 -3.21 -43.90
N TRP A 21 -6.72 -3.93 -42.77
CA TRP A 21 -5.81 -3.65 -41.63
C TRP A 21 -4.36 -4.11 -41.85
N LYS A 22 -4.08 -4.84 -42.94
CA LYS A 22 -2.72 -5.24 -43.29
C LYS A 22 -2.05 -4.12 -44.08
N ASN A 23 -1.64 -3.07 -43.36
CA ASN A 23 -0.90 -1.94 -43.92
C ASN A 23 0.56 -2.30 -44.24
N GLU A 24 1.20 -1.50 -45.09
CA GLU A 24 2.62 -1.65 -45.41
C GLU A 24 3.48 -1.50 -44.15
N LYS A 25 4.34 -2.49 -43.91
CA LYS A 25 5.38 -2.38 -42.88
C LYS A 25 6.44 -1.41 -43.38
N LYS A 26 6.57 -0.26 -42.70
CA LYS A 26 7.69 0.66 -42.96
C LYS A 26 9.01 -0.01 -42.60
N LYS A 27 10.05 0.16 -43.42
CA LYS A 27 11.39 -0.34 -43.12
C LYS A 27 11.91 0.32 -41.83
N PHE A 28 12.61 -0.42 -40.98
CA PHE A 28 13.22 0.14 -39.75
C PHE A 28 14.19 1.30 -40.02
N SER A 29 14.74 1.41 -41.23
CA SER A 29 15.56 2.54 -41.67
C SER A 29 14.79 3.85 -41.91
N SER A 30 13.45 3.79 -42.03
CA SER A 30 12.58 4.97 -42.15
C SER A 30 12.31 5.66 -40.82
N ILE A 31 12.59 5.00 -39.70
CA ILE A 31 12.61 5.66 -38.39
C ILE A 31 13.78 6.62 -38.38
N VAL A 32 13.48 7.90 -38.26
CA VAL A 32 14.46 8.97 -38.17
C VAL A 32 15.31 8.75 -36.91
N LYS A 33 16.52 8.20 -37.09
CA LYS A 33 17.53 8.03 -36.04
C LYS A 33 18.20 9.38 -35.78
N THR A 34 17.45 10.39 -35.35
CA THR A 34 18.01 11.72 -35.03
C THR A 34 19.05 11.59 -33.91
N ARG A 35 20.20 12.26 -34.07
CA ARG A 35 21.28 12.28 -33.07
C ARG A 35 20.81 12.77 -31.69
N GLY A 36 19.72 13.55 -31.62
CA GLY A 36 19.14 14.05 -30.37
C GLY A 36 18.49 13.01 -29.45
N ILE A 37 18.18 11.80 -29.95
CA ILE A 37 17.58 10.72 -29.15
C ILE A 37 18.65 9.98 -28.31
N LYS A 38 19.92 10.06 -28.72
CA LYS A 38 21.03 9.39 -28.03
C LYS A 38 21.64 10.36 -27.01
N THR A 39 21.32 10.17 -25.73
CA THR A 39 22.01 10.86 -24.63
C THR A 39 23.44 10.32 -24.46
N SER A 40 24.38 11.21 -24.14
CA SER A 40 25.76 10.82 -23.79
C SER A 40 25.77 9.96 -22.54
N PHE A 41 26.84 9.18 -22.36
CA PHE A 41 27.00 8.30 -21.20
C PHE A 41 26.95 9.09 -19.89
N GLU A 42 27.64 10.24 -19.83
CA GLU A 42 27.64 11.15 -18.68
C GLU A 42 26.23 11.61 -18.30
N LYS A 43 25.41 12.02 -19.29
CA LYS A 43 24.02 12.42 -19.04
C LYS A 43 23.17 11.27 -18.50
N LYS A 44 23.42 10.03 -18.96
CA LYS A 44 22.74 8.84 -18.42
C LYS A 44 23.17 8.55 -17.00
N GLN A 45 24.45 8.73 -16.67
CA GLN A 45 24.96 8.52 -15.33
C GLN A 45 24.41 9.57 -14.36
N ALA A 46 24.43 10.85 -14.73
CA ALA A 46 23.83 11.93 -13.94
C ALA A 46 22.34 11.66 -13.65
N LEU A 47 21.56 11.24 -14.67
CA LEU A 47 20.15 10.90 -14.49
C LEU A 47 19.95 9.68 -13.57
N ARG A 48 20.84 8.68 -13.63
CA ARG A 48 20.77 7.52 -12.72
C ARG A 48 21.04 7.94 -11.28
N GLU A 49 22.02 8.80 -11.06
CA GLU A 49 22.36 9.33 -9.74
C GLU A 49 21.22 10.18 -9.16
N GLU A 50 20.63 11.06 -9.97
CA GLU A 50 19.48 11.87 -9.59
C GLU A 50 18.28 10.99 -9.20
N LEU A 51 17.94 10.01 -10.04
CA LEU A 51 16.87 9.05 -9.73
C LEU A 51 17.14 8.24 -8.47
N LYS A 52 18.40 7.87 -8.22
CA LYS A 52 18.80 7.16 -7.00
C LYS A 52 18.57 8.04 -5.77
N ARG A 53 19.04 9.29 -5.79
CA ARG A 53 18.85 10.26 -4.70
C ARG A 53 17.37 10.50 -4.40
N THR A 54 16.55 10.72 -5.42
CA THR A 54 15.10 10.94 -5.26
C THR A 54 14.40 9.71 -4.66
N LYS A 55 14.78 8.50 -5.09
CA LYS A 55 14.24 7.26 -4.54
C LYS A 55 14.64 7.06 -3.08
N GLU A 56 15.89 7.34 -2.73
CA GLU A 56 16.39 7.24 -1.35
C GLU A 56 15.68 8.23 -0.43
N ALA A 57 15.52 9.48 -0.85
CA ALA A 57 14.77 10.49 -0.11
C ALA A 57 13.30 10.06 0.10
N SER A 58 12.64 9.57 -0.95
CA SER A 58 11.26 9.07 -0.87
C SER A 58 11.13 7.89 0.10
N ARG A 59 12.04 6.91 0.03
CA ARG A 59 12.07 5.76 0.94
C ARG A 59 12.27 6.19 2.39
N ALA A 60 13.16 7.14 2.66
CA ALA A 60 13.40 7.66 4.01
C ALA A 60 12.13 8.31 4.59
N ILE A 61 11.41 9.10 3.80
CA ILE A 61 10.15 9.73 4.22
C ILE A 61 9.06 8.68 4.52
N ILE A 62 8.96 7.65 3.68
CA ILE A 62 7.98 6.57 3.89
C ILE A 62 8.31 5.79 5.17
N ALA A 63 9.57 5.41 5.36
CA ALA A 63 10.03 4.68 6.54
C ALA A 63 9.74 5.45 7.84
N ALA A 64 10.05 6.75 7.87
CA ALA A 64 9.76 7.60 9.04
C ALA A 64 8.25 7.65 9.36
N LYS A 65 7.40 7.76 8.34
CA LYS A 65 5.93 7.74 8.52
C LYS A 65 5.41 6.39 9.01
N GLU A 66 6.02 5.29 8.57
CA GLU A 66 5.65 3.95 9.01
C GLU A 66 6.06 3.72 10.46
N GLU A 67 7.26 4.13 10.84
CA GLU A 67 7.74 4.07 12.22
C GLU A 67 6.84 4.86 13.17
N GLU A 68 6.47 6.10 12.81
CA GLU A 68 5.54 6.91 13.60
C GLU A 68 4.18 6.21 13.80
N LYS A 69 3.65 5.61 12.74
CA LYS A 69 2.38 4.85 12.79
C LYS A 69 2.48 3.63 13.69
N GLU A 70 3.57 2.87 13.59
CA GLU A 70 3.77 1.69 14.44
C GLU A 70 3.94 2.08 15.91
N LEU A 71 4.70 3.12 16.22
CA LEU A 71 4.81 3.66 17.58
C LEU A 71 3.44 4.09 18.13
N LYS A 72 2.61 4.75 17.31
CA LYS A 72 1.25 5.13 17.71
C LYS A 72 0.36 3.90 17.97
N LYS A 73 0.46 2.85 17.16
CA LYS A 73 -0.26 1.59 17.36
C LYS A 73 0.19 0.88 18.64
N GLN A 74 1.49 0.81 18.90
CA GLN A 74 2.06 0.23 20.11
C GLN A 74 1.56 0.96 21.35
N ARG A 75 1.69 2.30 21.38
CA ARG A 75 1.14 3.14 22.47
C ARG A 75 -0.34 2.90 22.71
N ARG A 76 -1.15 2.79 21.64
CA ARG A 76 -2.59 2.50 21.77
C ARG A 76 -2.83 1.11 22.37
N ARG A 77 -2.11 0.09 21.93
CA ARG A 77 -2.21 -1.28 22.48
C ARG A 77 -1.86 -1.30 23.96
N ASP A 78 -0.79 -0.62 24.36
CA ASP A 78 -0.35 -0.57 25.76
C ASP A 78 -1.33 0.20 26.63
N ASN A 79 -1.89 1.31 26.12
CA ASN A 79 -2.93 2.05 26.82
C ASN A 79 -4.21 1.23 27.00
N LEU A 80 -4.63 0.46 25.98
CA LEU A 80 -5.79 -0.43 26.09
C LEU A 80 -5.53 -1.53 27.14
N LYS A 81 -4.36 -2.17 27.12
CA LYS A 81 -3.98 -3.15 28.14
C LYS A 81 -4.02 -2.56 29.54
N ARG A 82 -3.41 -1.38 29.73
CA ARG A 82 -3.42 -0.67 31.02
C ARG A 82 -4.84 -0.30 31.44
N GLN A 83 -5.70 0.11 30.51
CA GLN A 83 -7.09 0.41 30.79
C GLN A 83 -7.87 -0.84 31.21
N GLU A 84 -7.64 -1.98 30.57
CA GLU A 84 -8.26 -3.26 30.94
C GLU A 84 -7.79 -3.74 32.32
N GLU A 85 -6.50 -3.63 32.62
CA GLU A 85 -5.94 -3.94 33.94
C GLU A 85 -6.50 -3.01 35.00
N ASN A 86 -6.54 -1.71 34.73
CA ASN A 86 -7.11 -0.72 35.65
C ASN A 86 -8.58 -0.98 35.88
N ARG A 87 -9.36 -1.31 34.84
CA ARG A 87 -10.77 -1.67 34.95
C ARG A 87 -10.96 -2.89 35.85
N LYS A 88 -10.12 -3.93 35.69
CA LYS A 88 -10.14 -5.12 36.57
C LYS A 88 -9.77 -4.77 38.01
N LYS A 89 -8.77 -3.90 38.23
CA LYS A 89 -8.33 -3.47 39.57
C LYS A 89 -9.36 -2.58 40.27
N SER A 90 -10.02 -1.68 39.53
CA SER A 90 -11.04 -0.77 40.05
C SER A 90 -12.41 -1.44 40.21
N GLU A 91 -12.57 -2.68 39.74
CA GLU A 91 -13.83 -3.40 39.84
C GLU A 91 -14.12 -3.73 41.30
N VAL A 92 -15.03 -2.97 41.90
CA VAL A 92 -15.49 -3.20 43.27
C VAL A 92 -16.46 -4.38 43.26
N VAL A 93 -16.02 -5.52 43.80
CA VAL A 93 -16.82 -6.73 43.88
C VAL A 93 -17.37 -6.94 45.28
N GLN A 94 -18.58 -7.50 45.38
CA GLN A 94 -19.11 -8.00 46.64
C GLN A 94 -18.74 -9.47 46.79
N VAL A 95 -17.99 -9.82 47.85
CA VAL A 95 -17.65 -11.21 48.15
C VAL A 95 -18.90 -11.95 48.65
N ILE A 96 -19.32 -12.99 47.93
CA ILE A 96 -20.49 -13.78 48.29
C ILE A 96 -20.06 -15.03 49.07
N THR A 97 -20.30 -15.01 50.37
CA THR A 97 -19.95 -16.13 51.28
C THR A 97 -20.96 -17.27 51.26
N ASN A 98 -22.25 -16.99 51.01
CA ASN A 98 -23.32 -17.99 51.00
C ASN A 98 -24.03 -18.07 49.64
N THR A 99 -23.79 -19.16 48.91
CA THR A 99 -24.33 -19.40 47.57
C THR A 99 -25.81 -19.78 47.54
N SER A 100 -26.39 -20.23 48.66
CA SER A 100 -27.82 -20.58 48.74
C SER A 100 -28.73 -19.37 48.50
N LYS A 101 -28.27 -18.16 48.82
CA LYS A 101 -29.01 -16.92 48.61
C LYS A 101 -29.20 -16.62 47.11
N ILE A 102 -28.15 -16.77 46.30
CA ILE A 102 -28.24 -16.59 44.83
C ILE A 102 -29.20 -17.62 44.22
N LYS A 103 -29.10 -18.89 44.65
CA LYS A 103 -29.95 -19.97 44.13
C LYS A 103 -31.44 -19.75 44.39
N LYS A 104 -31.79 -18.95 45.40
CA LYS A 104 -33.18 -18.60 45.75
C LYS A 104 -33.69 -17.35 45.01
N MET A 105 -32.85 -16.62 44.28
CA MET A 105 -33.25 -15.40 43.57
C MET A 105 -34.07 -15.71 42.32
N LYS A 106 -34.88 -14.74 41.88
CA LYS A 106 -35.65 -14.86 40.64
C LYS A 106 -34.71 -14.85 39.42
N LYS A 107 -35.03 -15.65 38.39
CA LYS A 107 -34.27 -15.70 37.12
C LYS A 107 -34.03 -14.32 36.47
N LYS A 108 -34.94 -13.35 36.65
CA LYS A 108 -34.75 -11.97 36.14
C LYS A 108 -33.63 -11.22 36.88
N GLN A 109 -33.52 -11.40 38.20
CA GLN A 109 -32.49 -10.74 39.01
C GLN A 109 -31.10 -11.31 38.73
N LEU A 110 -31.01 -12.62 38.49
CA LEU A 110 -29.76 -13.29 38.12
C LEU A 110 -29.14 -12.78 36.82
N ARG A 111 -29.92 -12.17 35.92
CA ARG A 111 -29.41 -11.59 34.66
C ARG A 111 -28.57 -10.32 34.87
N TYR A 112 -28.74 -9.65 36.01
CA TYR A 112 -27.99 -8.43 36.35
C TYR A 112 -26.69 -8.73 37.13
N ILE A 113 -26.48 -9.99 37.52
CA ILE A 113 -25.30 -10.38 38.29
C ILE A 113 -24.24 -10.90 37.31
N GLU A 114 -23.09 -10.25 37.29
CA GLU A 114 -21.90 -10.75 36.61
C GLU A 114 -21.00 -11.45 37.62
N LYS A 115 -20.56 -12.67 37.30
CA LYS A 115 -19.62 -13.41 38.15
C LYS A 115 -18.20 -12.94 37.85
N ARG A 116 -17.50 -12.46 38.87
CA ARG A 116 -16.07 -12.13 38.83
C ARG A 116 -15.33 -13.05 39.78
N ASP A 117 -14.33 -13.75 39.26
CA ASP A 117 -13.52 -14.67 40.06
C ASP A 117 -12.39 -13.88 40.73
N ILE A 118 -12.47 -13.76 42.06
CA ILE A 118 -11.37 -13.28 42.90
C ILE A 118 -10.65 -14.50 43.47
N VAL A 119 -9.71 -15.06 42.70
CA VAL A 119 -8.77 -16.02 43.29
C VAL A 119 -7.75 -15.20 44.07
N ASN A 120 -7.92 -15.15 45.39
CA ASN A 120 -6.82 -14.77 46.27
C ASN A 120 -5.78 -15.89 46.16
N VAL A 121 -4.80 -15.72 45.27
CA VAL A 121 -3.55 -16.49 45.32
C VAL A 121 -2.70 -15.92 46.45
#